data_AF-A0A9Q0HVT0-F1
#
_entry.id   AF-A0A9Q0HVT0-F1
#
_cell.length_a   1.000
_cell.length_b   1.000
_cell.length_c   1.000
_cell.angle_alpha   90.00
_cell.angle_beta   90.00
_cell.angle_gamma   90.00
#
_symmetry.space_group_name_H-M   'P 1'
#
loop_
_entity.id
_entity.type
_entity.pdbx_description
1 polymer ?
#
loop_
_entity_poly.entity_id
_entity_poly.type
_entity_poly.pdbx_seq_one_letter_code
_entity_poly.pdbx_strand_id
1 'polypeptide(L)'
;MATGNLGCVVVAVDGSEESMKALQWALDNLRLRPGGAATEEGGEEVEPGALVVLHVQSPPSIAAGLNPGRIPFGGPSEVDVPAFTAAIEAHQRRITQAIMDHALKICDGKGVNVKTHVVVGDPKEKICEVAANLKCDLLVMGCRAIGPIKRMFLGSVSNYCINHVGSPVVVIKDA
;
A
#
# COMPACT_ATOMS: atom_id res chain seq x y z
N MET A 1 19.51 -20.84 -14.00
CA MET A 1 18.49 -20.27 -13.09
C MET A 1 18.12 -18.90 -13.60
N ALA A 2 16.85 -18.59 -13.86
CA ALA A 2 16.46 -17.25 -14.33
C ALA A 2 16.68 -16.24 -13.19
N THR A 3 17.64 -15.33 -13.40
CA THR A 3 17.91 -14.17 -12.54
C THR A 3 16.73 -13.20 -12.66
N GLY A 4 16.22 -12.72 -11.54
CA GLY A 4 15.18 -11.67 -11.53
C GLY A 4 15.77 -10.34 -12.00
N ASN A 5 15.02 -9.57 -12.79
CA ASN A 5 15.44 -8.23 -13.24
C ASN A 5 14.77 -7.08 -12.45
N LEU A 6 13.76 -7.39 -11.64
CA LEU A 6 12.97 -6.40 -10.90
C LEU A 6 13.81 -5.77 -9.77
N GLY A 7 14.07 -4.47 -9.87
CA GLY A 7 14.76 -3.67 -8.87
C GLY A 7 13.81 -3.12 -7.80
N CYS A 8 12.59 -2.73 -8.18
CA CYS A 8 11.60 -2.23 -7.22
C CYS A 8 10.20 -2.77 -7.52
N VAL A 9 9.70 -3.62 -6.64
CA VAL A 9 8.30 -4.09 -6.67
C VAL A 9 7.55 -3.43 -5.53
N VAL A 10 6.44 -2.75 -5.82
CA VAL A 10 5.57 -2.17 -4.79
C VAL A 10 4.35 -3.05 -4.63
N VAL A 11 4.03 -3.43 -3.40
CA VAL A 11 2.81 -4.17 -3.05
C VAL A 11 1.94 -3.30 -2.17
N ALA A 12 0.75 -2.93 -2.64
CA ALA A 12 -0.19 -2.14 -1.84
C ALA A 12 -1.03 -3.03 -0.93
N VAL A 13 -1.00 -2.76 0.37
CA VAL A 13 -1.74 -3.49 1.41
C VAL A 13 -2.66 -2.56 2.21
N ASP A 14 -3.91 -2.95 2.39
CA ASP A 14 -4.92 -2.20 3.16
C ASP A 14 -5.40 -2.95 4.41
N GLY A 15 -4.80 -4.11 4.72
CA GLY A 15 -5.20 -4.97 5.82
C GLY A 15 -6.28 -5.99 5.44
N SER A 16 -6.83 -5.93 4.23
CA SER A 16 -7.78 -6.94 3.75
C SER A 16 -7.09 -8.25 3.38
N GLU A 17 -7.85 -9.35 3.45
CA GLU A 17 -7.40 -10.68 3.02
C GLU A 17 -6.94 -10.68 1.56
N GLU A 18 -7.66 -9.96 0.68
CA GLU A 18 -7.30 -9.87 -0.74
C GLU A 18 -5.95 -9.19 -0.95
N SER A 19 -5.65 -8.17 -0.15
CA SER A 19 -4.35 -7.48 -0.20
C SER A 19 -3.21 -8.33 0.36
N MET A 20 -3.46 -9.11 1.41
CA MET A 20 -2.47 -10.02 1.99
C MET A 20 -2.18 -11.21 1.07
N LYS A 21 -3.21 -11.74 0.40
CA LYS A 21 -3.04 -12.75 -0.65
C LYS A 21 -2.24 -12.22 -1.85
N ALA A 22 -2.43 -10.96 -2.22
CA ALA A 22 -1.63 -10.32 -3.25
C ALA A 22 -0.15 -10.21 -2.85
N LEU A 23 0.14 -9.88 -1.59
CA LEU A 23 1.50 -9.91 -1.03
C LEU A 23 2.10 -11.31 -1.07
N GLN A 24 1.36 -12.32 -0.61
CA GLN A 24 1.81 -13.71 -0.67
C GLN A 24 2.12 -14.15 -2.11
N TRP A 25 1.21 -13.83 -3.04
CA TRP A 25 1.41 -14.11 -4.46
C TRP A 25 2.67 -13.44 -5.01
N ALA A 26 2.93 -12.17 -4.64
CA ALA A 26 4.13 -11.46 -5.05
C ALA A 26 5.40 -12.16 -4.57
N LEU A 27 5.43 -12.60 -3.31
CA LEU A 27 6.57 -13.30 -2.72
C LEU A 27 6.84 -14.67 -3.37
N ASP A 28 5.78 -15.38 -3.77
CA ASP A 28 5.92 -16.73 -4.32
C ASP A 28 6.25 -16.73 -5.82
N ASN A 29 5.88 -15.68 -6.55
CA ASN A 29 5.95 -15.66 -8.01
C ASN A 29 7.00 -14.68 -8.57
N LEU A 30 7.39 -13.65 -7.82
CA LEU A 30 8.31 -12.64 -8.30
C LEU A 30 9.74 -12.94 -7.86
N ARG A 31 10.69 -12.64 -8.76
CA ARG A 31 12.12 -12.73 -8.47
C ARG A 31 12.70 -11.33 -8.54
N LEU A 32 13.17 -10.84 -7.40
CA LEU A 32 13.91 -9.59 -7.34
C LEU A 32 15.33 -9.77 -7.87
N ARG A 33 15.92 -8.65 -8.27
CA ARG A 33 17.32 -8.58 -8.64
C ARG A 33 18.18 -9.00 -7.45
N PRO A 34 19.03 -10.04 -7.58
CA PRO A 34 19.93 -10.42 -6.51
C PRO A 34 20.91 -9.28 -6.25
N GLY A 35 21.23 -9.04 -4.98
CA GLY A 35 22.33 -8.14 -4.63
C GLY A 35 23.64 -8.74 -5.15
N GLY A 36 24.36 -8.00 -5.98
CA GLY A 36 25.67 -8.42 -6.42
C GLY A 36 26.63 -8.44 -5.24
N ALA A 37 27.21 -9.61 -4.94
CA ALA A 37 28.53 -9.63 -4.34
C ALA A 37 29.47 -8.97 -5.35
N ALA A 38 30.24 -7.96 -4.90
CA ALA A 38 31.20 -7.24 -5.71
C ALA A 38 31.99 -8.18 -6.63
N THR A 39 31.70 -8.15 -7.93
CA THR A 39 32.66 -8.59 -8.94
C THR A 39 33.47 -7.37 -9.31
N GLU A 40 34.76 -7.48 -9.05
CA GLU A 40 35.78 -6.50 -9.38
C GLU A 40 35.70 -6.06 -10.85
N GLU A 41 36.17 -4.83 -11.07
CA GLU A 41 36.35 -4.13 -12.35
C GLU A 41 35.13 -3.35 -12.90
N GLY A 42 34.93 -2.15 -12.33
CA GLY A 42 34.49 -0.97 -13.09
C GLY A 42 33.00 -0.78 -13.35
N GLY A 43 32.11 -1.63 -12.82
CA GLY A 43 30.67 -1.49 -12.95
C GLY A 43 30.03 -0.62 -11.87
N GLU A 44 29.00 0.16 -12.23
CA GLU A 44 28.10 0.86 -11.31
C GLU A 44 27.58 -0.12 -10.23
N GLU A 45 27.70 0.22 -8.95
CA GLU A 45 27.12 -0.58 -7.86
C GLU A 45 25.60 -0.62 -8.04
N VAL A 46 25.08 -1.75 -8.53
CA VAL A 46 23.65 -1.92 -8.74
C VAL A 46 23.01 -2.38 -7.44
N GLU A 47 22.22 -1.50 -6.84
CA GLU A 47 21.44 -1.78 -5.63
C GLU A 47 20.59 -3.06 -5.76
N PRO A 48 20.53 -3.91 -4.70
CA PRO A 48 19.71 -5.11 -4.70
C PRO A 48 18.23 -4.77 -4.89
N GLY A 49 17.52 -5.65 -5.58
CA GLY A 49 16.07 -5.50 -5.74
C GLY A 49 15.36 -5.52 -4.39
N ALA A 50 14.35 -4.68 -4.24
CA ALA A 50 13.55 -4.60 -3.01
C ALA A 50 12.05 -4.75 -3.31
N LEU A 51 11.37 -5.46 -2.40
CA LEU A 51 9.91 -5.50 -2.33
C LEU A 51 9.46 -4.47 -1.30
N VAL A 52 8.67 -3.49 -1.73
CA VAL A 52 8.17 -2.40 -0.90
C VAL A 52 6.73 -2.69 -0.54
N VAL A 53 6.47 -2.96 0.73
CA VAL A 53 5.12 -3.07 1.27
C VAL A 53 4.61 -1.66 1.56
N LEU A 54 3.62 -1.23 0.78
CA LEU A 54 3.02 0.10 0.85
C LEU A 54 1.65 0.03 1.53
N HIS A 55 1.48 0.78 2.62
CA HIS A 55 0.17 1.02 3.21
C HIS A 55 -0.19 2.50 3.11
N VAL A 56 -1.39 2.79 2.61
CA VAL A 56 -1.94 4.16 2.60
C VAL A 56 -2.99 4.28 3.69
N GLN A 57 -2.70 5.10 4.69
CA GLN A 57 -3.66 5.49 5.72
C GLN A 57 -4.50 6.64 5.19
N SER A 58 -5.80 6.41 4.99
CA SER A 58 -6.72 7.51 4.71
C SER A 58 -6.79 8.45 5.91
N PRO A 59 -6.71 9.78 5.71
CA PRO A 59 -6.86 10.73 6.80
C PRO A 59 -8.21 10.49 7.50
N PRO A 60 -8.26 10.63 8.84
CA PRO A 60 -9.52 10.49 9.56
C PRO A 60 -10.50 11.51 9.02
N SER A 61 -11.57 11.04 8.38
CA SER A 61 -12.62 11.90 7.87
C SER A 61 -13.52 12.35 9.01
N ILE A 62 -13.04 13.27 9.85
CA ILE A 62 -13.88 13.99 10.82
C ILE A 62 -15.03 14.70 10.08
N ALA A 63 -14.80 15.06 8.81
CA ALA A 63 -15.78 15.67 7.91
C ALA A 63 -16.94 14.77 7.46
N ALA A 64 -16.83 13.43 7.51
CA ALA A 64 -17.81 12.53 6.90
C ALA A 64 -19.02 12.18 7.80
N GLY A 65 -19.05 12.64 9.05
CA GLY A 65 -20.17 12.36 9.96
C GLY A 65 -20.24 13.18 11.24
N LEU A 66 -19.23 14.02 11.52
CA LEU A 66 -19.22 14.94 12.66
C LEU A 66 -19.12 16.40 12.20
N ASN A 67 -19.61 16.71 11.01
CA ASN A 67 -20.02 18.07 10.70
C ASN A 67 -21.48 18.17 11.18
N PRO A 68 -21.76 18.51 12.46
CA PRO A 68 -23.11 18.86 12.82
C PRO A 68 -23.40 20.10 11.96
N GLY A 69 -24.14 19.91 10.86
CA GLY A 69 -24.65 21.04 10.09
C GLY A 69 -25.22 22.04 11.10
N ARG A 70 -24.94 23.34 10.90
CA ARG A 70 -25.25 24.44 11.83
C ARG A 70 -26.35 24.06 12.81
N ILE A 71 -26.00 23.85 14.08
CA ILE A 71 -27.01 23.77 15.14
C ILE A 71 -27.85 25.06 15.04
N PRO A 72 -29.19 24.98 15.02
CA PRO A 72 -30.07 26.11 14.75
C PRO A 72 -29.94 27.27 15.75
N PHE A 73 -29.17 27.07 16.82
CA PHE A 73 -28.84 28.05 17.86
C PHE A 73 -27.40 28.60 17.80
N GLY A 74 -26.77 28.68 16.62
CA GLY A 74 -25.59 29.54 16.42
C GLY A 74 -24.34 29.20 17.24
N GLY A 75 -24.12 27.92 17.56
CA GLY A 75 -22.89 27.45 18.22
C GLY A 75 -21.71 27.29 17.23
N PRO A 76 -20.45 27.32 17.73
CA PRO A 76 -19.27 27.14 16.90
C PRO A 76 -19.29 25.77 16.20
N SER A 77 -18.96 25.77 14.90
CA SER A 77 -19.05 24.60 14.00
C SER A 77 -17.86 23.65 14.12
N GLU A 78 -16.82 24.07 14.84
CA GLU A 78 -15.55 23.37 14.99
C GLU A 78 -15.34 23.08 16.47
N VAL A 79 -15.77 21.90 16.91
CA VAL A 79 -15.30 21.39 18.19
C VAL A 79 -13.97 20.70 17.93
N ASP A 80 -12.91 21.50 17.78
CA ASP A 80 -11.55 21.00 17.86
C ASP A 80 -11.31 20.56 19.31
N VAL A 81 -11.47 19.26 19.58
CA VAL A 81 -11.06 18.67 20.85
C VAL A 81 -9.71 18.00 20.61
N PRO A 82 -8.58 18.60 21.02
CA PRO A 82 -7.24 18.04 20.82
C PRO A 82 -7.09 16.62 21.37
N ALA A 83 -7.82 16.28 22.44
CA ALA A 83 -7.83 14.93 22.99
C ALA A 83 -8.55 13.92 22.09
N PHE A 84 -9.60 14.33 21.37
CA PHE A 84 -10.34 13.46 20.46
C PHE A 84 -9.55 13.21 19.17
N THR A 85 -8.94 14.25 18.60
CA THR A 85 -8.05 14.11 17.43
C THR A 85 -6.83 13.23 17.76
N ALA A 86 -6.19 13.45 18.91
CA ALA A 86 -5.09 12.62 19.37
C ALA A 86 -5.50 11.15 19.62
N ALA A 87 -6.71 10.91 20.14
CA ALA A 87 -7.23 9.55 20.33
C ALA A 87 -7.47 8.83 18.99
N ILE A 88 -8.04 9.53 18.00
CA ILE A 88 -8.25 8.99 16.65
C ILE A 88 -6.91 8.67 15.99
N GLU A 89 -5.95 9.60 16.03
CA GLU A 89 -4.62 9.39 15.46
C GLU A 89 -3.92 8.20 16.11
N ALA A 90 -3.97 8.09 17.44
CA ALA A 90 -3.38 6.96 18.16
C ALA A 90 -4.06 5.63 17.80
N HIS A 91 -5.37 5.63 17.58
CA HIS A 91 -6.09 4.44 17.13
C HIS A 91 -5.68 4.04 15.71
N GLN A 92 -5.62 5.00 14.78
CA GLN A 92 -5.21 4.73 13.40
C GLN A 92 -3.77 4.21 13.31
N ARG A 93 -2.83 4.80 14.07
CA ARG A 93 -1.45 4.31 14.14
C ARG A 93 -1.37 2.85 14.60
N ARG A 94 -2.19 2.46 15.59
CA ARG A 94 -2.24 1.05 16.04
C ARG A 94 -2.75 0.11 14.95
N ILE A 95 -3.78 0.53 14.21
CA ILE A 95 -4.31 -0.26 13.08
C ILE A 95 -3.24 -0.41 12.01
N THR A 96 -2.62 0.69 11.59
CA THR A 96 -1.55 0.68 10.60
C THR A 96 -0.39 -0.19 11.05
N GLN A 97 0.04 -0.09 12.30
CA GLN A 97 1.09 -0.94 12.85
C GLN A 97 0.69 -2.42 12.79
N ALA A 98 -0.52 -2.78 13.20
CA ALA A 98 -1.00 -4.16 13.13
C ALA A 98 -1.05 -4.71 11.69
N ILE A 99 -1.45 -3.88 10.71
CA ILE A 99 -1.44 -4.26 9.28
C ILE A 99 -0.02 -4.51 8.80
N MET A 100 0.91 -3.61 9.12
CA MET A 100 2.31 -3.74 8.71
C MET A 100 2.99 -4.93 9.39
N ASP A 101 2.73 -5.16 10.68
CA ASP A 101 3.24 -6.33 11.41
C ASP A 101 2.72 -7.63 10.79
N HIS A 102 1.45 -7.67 10.37
CA HIS A 102 0.90 -8.83 9.68
C HIS A 102 1.56 -9.05 8.32
N ALA A 103 1.73 -7.99 7.52
CA ALA A 103 2.41 -8.08 6.24
C ALA A 103 3.88 -8.54 6.38
N LEU A 104 4.60 -8.02 7.39
CA LEU A 104 5.98 -8.43 7.66
C LEU A 104 6.08 -9.90 8.06
N LYS A 105 5.16 -10.41 8.89
CA LYS A 105 5.09 -11.85 9.22
C LYS A 105 4.92 -12.75 7.99
N ILE A 106 4.22 -12.29 6.96
CA ILE A 106 4.06 -13.02 5.69
C ILE A 106 5.38 -13.03 4.89
N CYS A 107 6.14 -11.93 4.98
CA CYS A 107 7.46 -11.80 4.36
C CYS A 107 8.56 -12.59 5.08
N ASP A 108 8.40 -12.85 6.39
CA ASP A 108 9.38 -13.57 7.20
C ASP A 108 9.66 -14.97 6.62
N GLY A 109 10.94 -15.33 6.57
CA GLY A 109 11.39 -16.63 6.07
C GLY A 109 11.42 -16.79 4.55
N LYS A 110 11.05 -15.75 3.77
CA LYS A 110 11.12 -15.79 2.29
C LYS A 110 12.47 -15.35 1.72
N GLY A 111 13.38 -14.79 2.53
CA GLY A 111 14.72 -14.37 2.10
C GLY A 111 14.72 -13.20 1.11
N VAL A 112 13.68 -12.36 1.15
CA VAL A 112 13.49 -11.21 0.26
C VAL A 112 13.85 -9.92 1.00
N ASN A 113 14.50 -8.97 0.31
CA ASN A 113 14.75 -7.63 0.86
C ASN A 113 13.43 -6.85 0.89
N VAL A 114 12.80 -6.77 2.06
CA VAL A 114 11.52 -6.09 2.26
C VAL A 114 11.71 -4.73 2.90
N LYS A 115 11.14 -3.70 2.27
CA LYS A 115 11.05 -2.34 2.81
C LYS A 115 9.59 -2.01 3.12
N THR A 116 9.34 -1.23 4.16
CA THR A 116 8.00 -0.77 4.52
C THR A 116 7.84 0.70 4.16
N HIS A 117 6.66 1.06 3.68
CA HIS A 117 6.32 2.45 3.38
C HIS A 117 4.88 2.72 3.82
N VAL A 118 4.71 3.71 4.71
CA VAL A 118 3.41 4.13 5.19
C VAL A 118 3.23 5.59 4.82
N VAL A 119 2.15 5.89 4.11
CA VAL A 119 1.83 7.25 3.68
C VAL A 119 0.40 7.61 4.08
N VAL A 120 0.16 8.88 4.38
CA VAL A 120 -1.16 9.39 4.72
C VAL A 120 -1.72 10.14 3.51
N GLY A 121 -2.97 9.86 3.14
CA GLY A 121 -3.66 10.54 2.05
C GLY A 121 -4.72 9.69 1.36
N ASP A 122 -5.17 10.13 0.18
CA ASP A 122 -6.07 9.32 -0.65
C ASP A 122 -5.30 8.12 -1.25
N PRO A 123 -5.76 6.87 -1.05
CA PRO A 123 -5.09 5.69 -1.57
C PRO A 123 -4.87 5.71 -3.09
N LYS A 124 -5.79 6.26 -3.87
CA LYS A 124 -5.68 6.29 -5.34
C LYS A 124 -4.50 7.14 -5.78
N GLU A 125 -4.37 8.33 -5.21
CA GLU A 125 -3.32 9.28 -5.55
C GLU A 125 -1.97 8.85 -4.98
N LYS A 126 -1.95 8.49 -3.69
CA LYS A 126 -0.69 8.17 -2.98
C LYS A 126 -0.04 6.90 -3.49
N ILE A 127 -0.79 5.89 -3.91
CA ILE A 127 -0.20 4.70 -4.54
C ILE A 127 0.49 5.08 -5.85
N CYS A 128 -0.15 5.91 -6.68
CA CYS A 128 0.45 6.36 -7.94
C CYS A 128 1.70 7.21 -7.71
N GLU A 129 1.65 8.13 -6.75
CA GLU A 129 2.77 8.98 -6.37
C GLU A 129 3.97 8.15 -5.90
N VAL A 130 3.75 7.21 -4.98
CA VAL A 130 4.82 6.35 -4.46
C VAL A 130 5.40 5.47 -5.55
N ALA A 131 4.55 4.87 -6.41
CA ALA A 131 5.02 4.04 -7.52
C ALA A 131 5.93 4.84 -8.48
N ALA A 132 5.56 6.10 -8.79
CA ALA A 132 6.37 6.98 -9.62
C ALA A 132 7.68 7.40 -8.93
N ASN A 133 7.61 7.80 -7.66
CA ASN A 133 8.76 8.27 -6.89
C ASN A 133 9.82 7.18 -6.70
N LEU A 134 9.38 5.95 -6.44
CA LEU A 134 10.27 4.80 -6.28
C LEU A 134 10.74 4.22 -7.62
N LYS A 135 10.27 4.75 -8.75
CA LYS A 135 10.50 4.18 -10.09
C LYS A 135 10.20 2.69 -10.10
N CYS A 136 9.01 2.34 -9.62
CA CYS A 136 8.58 0.97 -9.46
C CYS A 136 8.56 0.25 -10.81
N ASP A 137 9.11 -0.97 -10.86
CA ASP A 137 9.07 -1.84 -12.04
C ASP A 137 7.73 -2.57 -12.16
N LEU A 138 7.06 -2.81 -11.03
CA LEU A 138 5.82 -3.57 -10.95
C LEU A 138 5.01 -3.23 -9.69
N LEU A 139 3.79 -2.74 -9.87
CA LEU A 139 2.82 -2.56 -8.79
C LEU A 139 1.93 -3.80 -8.66
N VAL A 140 1.86 -4.37 -7.46
CA VAL A 140 0.99 -5.50 -7.13
C VAL A 140 -0.07 -5.05 -6.14
N MET A 141 -1.33 -5.42 -6.39
CA MET A 141 -2.45 -5.10 -5.50
C MET A 141 -3.48 -6.23 -5.47
N GLY A 142 -4.24 -6.29 -4.38
CA GLY A 142 -5.46 -7.07 -4.34
C GLY A 142 -6.60 -6.44 -5.13
N CYS A 143 -7.63 -7.23 -5.41
CA CYS A 143 -8.91 -6.76 -5.93
C CYS A 143 -10.02 -7.01 -4.93
N ARG A 144 -10.55 -5.94 -4.32
CA ARG A 144 -11.72 -6.03 -3.44
C ARG A 144 -12.92 -5.29 -4.04
N ALA A 145 -14.03 -6.00 -4.21
CA ALA A 145 -15.33 -5.42 -4.55
C ALA A 145 -16.17 -5.27 -3.27
N ILE A 146 -16.62 -4.06 -2.97
CA ILE A 146 -17.43 -3.75 -1.79
C ILE A 146 -18.91 -3.75 -2.20
N GLY A 147 -19.77 -4.51 -1.51
CA GLY A 147 -21.22 -4.52 -1.72
C GLY A 147 -21.75 -5.60 -2.70
N PRO A 148 -23.03 -5.52 -3.14
CA PRO A 148 -23.68 -6.54 -4.00
C PRO A 148 -23.08 -6.66 -5.42
N ILE A 149 -22.09 -5.84 -5.74
CA ILE A 149 -21.41 -5.76 -7.04
C ILE A 149 -20.28 -6.82 -7.15
N LYS A 150 -20.23 -7.80 -6.24
CA LYS A 150 -19.20 -8.86 -6.12
C LYS A 150 -18.89 -9.65 -7.40
N ARG A 151 -19.73 -9.62 -8.43
CA ARG A 151 -19.60 -10.50 -9.60
C ARG A 151 -18.82 -9.94 -10.79
N MET A 152 -18.44 -8.66 -10.87
CA MET A 152 -17.80 -8.19 -12.12
C MET A 152 -16.85 -6.99 -12.08
N PHE A 153 -16.54 -6.40 -10.91
CA PHE A 153 -15.79 -5.13 -10.88
C PHE A 153 -14.44 -5.22 -10.18
N LEU A 154 -13.44 -4.57 -10.80
CA LEU A 154 -12.23 -4.12 -10.12
C LEU A 154 -12.61 -3.16 -8.99
N GLY A 155 -11.93 -3.26 -7.85
CA GLY A 155 -12.05 -2.29 -6.77
C GLY A 155 -11.73 -0.87 -7.23
N SER A 156 -12.29 0.14 -6.59
CA SER A 156 -12.13 1.55 -7.00
C SER A 156 -10.67 2.03 -7.02
N VAL A 157 -9.85 1.57 -6.07
CA VAL A 157 -8.41 1.87 -6.01
C VAL A 157 -7.64 1.12 -7.08
N SER A 158 -7.89 -0.20 -7.23
CA SER A 158 -7.21 -1.01 -8.24
C SER A 158 -7.53 -0.55 -9.66
N ASN A 159 -8.79 -0.20 -9.93
CA ASN A 159 -9.23 0.37 -11.18
C ASN A 159 -8.58 1.73 -11.46
N TYR A 160 -8.47 2.59 -10.45
CA TYR A 160 -7.78 3.87 -10.61
C TYR A 160 -6.30 3.66 -10.97
N CYS A 161 -5.58 2.84 -10.20
CA CYS A 161 -4.14 2.64 -10.41
C CYS A 161 -3.83 2.02 -11.78
N ILE A 162 -4.63 1.06 -12.27
CA ILE A 162 -4.45 0.50 -13.62
C ILE A 162 -4.48 1.57 -14.72
N ASN A 163 -5.26 2.64 -14.53
CA ASN A 163 -5.40 3.70 -15.52
C ASN A 163 -4.39 4.85 -15.35
N HIS A 164 -3.72 4.97 -14.19
CA HIS A 164 -2.92 6.16 -13.85
C HIS A 164 -1.46 5.86 -13.48
N VAL A 165 -1.13 4.62 -13.10
CA VAL A 165 0.23 4.23 -12.75
C VAL A 165 1.05 4.04 -14.02
N GLY A 166 2.26 4.63 -14.06
CA GLY A 166 3.16 4.53 -15.21
C GLY A 166 3.90 3.19 -15.34
N SER A 167 3.90 2.38 -14.28
CA SER A 167 4.49 1.04 -14.26
C SER A 167 3.45 -0.05 -14.52
N PRO A 168 3.86 -1.25 -14.97
CA PRO A 168 2.97 -2.42 -15.02
C PRO A 168 2.25 -2.66 -13.69
N VAL A 169 0.96 -3.00 -13.77
CA VAL A 169 0.10 -3.27 -12.60
C VAL A 169 -0.42 -4.69 -12.68
N VAL A 170 -0.23 -5.46 -11.61
CA VAL A 170 -0.78 -6.81 -11.43
C VAL A 170 -1.84 -6.75 -10.35
N VAL A 171 -3.05 -7.18 -10.70
CA VAL A 171 -4.18 -7.25 -9.79
C VAL A 171 -4.50 -8.70 -9.49
N ILE A 172 -4.36 -9.08 -8.23
CA ILE A 172 -4.63 -10.43 -7.75
C ILE A 172 -6.09 -10.51 -7.30
N LYS A 173 -6.83 -11.41 -7.95
CA LYS A 173 -8.22 -11.71 -7.63
C LYS A 173 -8.26 -12.89 -6.65
N ASP A 174 -9.09 -12.78 -5.62
CA ASP A 174 -9.42 -13.92 -4.77
C ASP A 174 -10.43 -14.85 -5.46
N ALA A 175 -10.19 -16.16 -5.37
CA ALA A 175 -10.98 -17.20 -6.06
C ALA A 175 -12.24 -17.57 -5.27
#